data_AF-A0AAE5P6T1-F1
#
_entry.id   AF-A0AAE5P6T1-F1
#
_cell.length_a   1.000
_cell.length_b   1.000
_cell.length_c   1.000
_cell.angle_alpha   90.00
_cell.angle_beta   90.00
_cell.angle_gamma   90.00
#
_symmetry.space_group_name_H-M   'P 1'
#
loop_
_entity.id
_entity.type
_entity.pdbx_description
1 polymer ?
#
loop_
_entity_poly.entity_id
_entity_poly.type
_entity_poly.pdbx_seq_one_letter_code
_entity_poly.pdbx_strand_id
1 'polypeptide(L)' 'MQRYRYNSTLRKVLLVDIEAARELMIKVGLEEGLTSHNTILISQLVDQLLNEEITSTD' A
#
# COMPACT_ATOMS: atom_id res chain seq x y z
N MET A 1 15.76 4.01 22.99
CA MET A 1 16.17 4.82 21.81
C MET A 1 16.17 4.03 20.49
N GLN A 2 16.50 2.73 20.44
CA GLN A 2 16.55 1.97 19.18
C GLN A 2 15.16 1.62 18.58
N ARG A 3 14.14 1.30 19.41
CA ARG A 3 12.78 0.96 18.94
C ARG A 3 12.12 2.03 18.07
N TYR A 4 12.31 3.32 18.38
CA TYR A 4 11.74 4.43 17.63
C TYR A 4 12.35 4.59 16.22
N ARG A 5 13.64 4.27 16.05
CA ARG A 5 14.31 4.32 14.73
C ARG A 5 13.97 3.12 13.85
N TYR A 6 13.73 1.96 14.46
CA TYR A 6 13.27 0.76 13.74
C TYR A 6 11.86 0.98 13.19
N ASN A 7 10.95 1.52 14.01
CA ASN A 7 9.58 1.82 13.62
C ASN A 7 9.52 2.86 12.48
N SER A 8 10.36 3.92 12.53
CA SER A 8 10.39 4.92 11.44
C SER A 8 11.00 4.42 10.13
N THR A 9 11.85 3.39 10.16
CA THR A 9 12.40 2.79 8.93
C THR A 9 11.39 1.83 8.31
N LEU A 10 10.73 1.00 9.13
CA LEU A 10 9.63 0.13 8.69
C LEU A 10 8.49 0.91 8.06
N ARG A 11 8.05 2.00 8.68
CA ARG A 11 7.01 2.88 8.12
C ARG A 11 7.38 3.45 6.75
N LYS A 12 8.65 3.82 6.56
CA LYS A 12 9.13 4.32 5.27
C LYS A 12 9.08 3.24 4.19
N VAL A 13 9.40 2.00 4.53
CA VAL A 13 9.32 0.88 3.58
C VAL A 13 7.86 0.60 3.22
N LEU A 14 6.98 0.52 4.22
CA LEU A 14 5.56 0.24 3.98
C LEU A 14 4.85 1.36 3.20
N LEU A 15 5.21 2.64 3.42
CA LEU A 15 4.74 3.74 2.57
C LEU A 15 5.22 3.64 1.11
N VAL A 16 6.44 3.14 0.86
CA VAL A 16 6.93 2.92 -0.51
C VAL A 16 6.16 1.80 -1.19
N ASP A 17 5.84 0.72 -0.46
CA ASP A 17 5.05 -0.40 -0.98
C ASP A 17 3.61 0.03 -1.30
N ILE A 18 3.00 0.87 -0.46
CA ILE A 18 1.68 1.47 -0.72
C ILE A 18 1.70 2.33 -1.99
N GLU A 19 2.73 3.18 -2.16
CA GLU A 19 2.87 4.03 -3.34
C GLU A 19 3.01 3.20 -4.62
N ALA A 20 3.87 2.17 -4.59
CA ALA A 20 4.09 1.27 -5.72
C ALA A 20 2.81 0.51 -6.10
N ALA A 21 2.06 0.01 -5.12
CA ALA A 21 0.78 -0.66 -5.35
C ALA A 21 -0.26 0.32 -5.95
N ARG A 22 -0.30 1.58 -5.49
CA ARG A 22 -1.20 2.60 -6.06
C ARG A 22 -0.86 2.93 -7.52
N GLU A 23 0.42 3.10 -7.84
CA GLU A 23 0.86 3.35 -9.22
C GLU A 23 0.49 2.19 -10.15
N LEU A 24 0.69 0.95 -9.68
CA LEU A 24 0.27 -0.24 -10.42
C LEU A 24 -1.25 -0.27 -10.63
N MET A 25 -2.04 0.04 -9.60
CA MET A 25 -3.49 0.10 -9.70
C MET A 25 -3.95 1.10 -10.76
N ILE A 26 -3.34 2.29 -10.80
CA ILE A 26 -3.66 3.32 -11.80
C ILE A 26 -3.35 2.79 -13.20
N LYS A 27 -2.17 2.19 -13.39
CA LYS A 27 -1.77 1.65 -14.69
C LYS A 27 -2.75 0.56 -15.16
N VAL A 28 -3.04 -0.43 -14.32
CA VAL A 28 -3.97 -1.52 -14.64
C VAL A 28 -5.39 -1.00 -14.83
N GLY A 29 -5.82 -0.02 -14.02
CA GLY A 29 -7.11 0.63 -14.18
C GLY A 29 -7.27 1.38 -15.50
N LEU A 30 -6.18 1.93 -16.06
CA LEU A 30 -6.17 2.55 -17.39
C LEU A 30 -6.16 1.51 -18.52
N GLU A 31 -5.48 0.38 -18.33
CA GLU A 31 -5.34 -0.68 -19.35
C GLU A 31 -6.56 -1.61 -19.41
N GLU A 32 -7.11 -1.99 -18.26
CA GLU A 32 -8.16 -3.00 -18.11
C GLU A 32 -9.50 -2.44 -17.61
N GLY A 33 -9.51 -1.22 -17.07
CA GLY A 33 -10.69 -0.59 -16.47
C GLY A 33 -10.74 -0.74 -14.95
N LEU A 34 -11.40 0.22 -14.29
CA LEU A 34 -11.52 0.28 -12.84
C LEU A 34 -12.31 -0.88 -12.21
N THR A 35 -13.19 -1.50 -12.99
CA THR A 35 -13.98 -2.66 -12.56
C THR A 35 -13.33 -3.99 -12.94
N SER A 36 -12.11 -4.00 -13.50
CA SER A 36 -11.41 -5.23 -13.83
C SER A 36 -11.07 -5.99 -12.55
N HIS A 37 -11.02 -7.32 -12.65
CA HIS A 37 -10.66 -8.17 -11.52
C HIS A 37 -9.28 -7.81 -10.96
N ASN A 38 -8.30 -7.51 -11.83
CA ASN A 38 -6.95 -7.15 -11.42
C ASN A 38 -6.93 -5.79 -10.72
N THR A 39 -7.64 -4.79 -11.23
CA THR A 39 -7.73 -3.48 -10.57
C THR A 39 -8.37 -3.60 -9.18
N ILE A 40 -9.40 -4.44 -9.02
CA ILE A 40 -10.03 -4.70 -7.72
C ILE A 40 -9.06 -5.40 -6.76
N LEU A 41 -8.29 -6.41 -7.21
CA LEU A 41 -7.30 -7.09 -6.38
C LEU A 41 -6.20 -6.13 -5.90
N ILE A 42 -5.70 -5.27 -6.78
CA ILE A 42 -4.68 -4.29 -6.40
C ILE A 42 -5.27 -3.24 -5.43
N SER A 43 -6.53 -2.82 -5.62
CA SER A 43 -7.22 -1.95 -4.66
C SER A 43 -7.28 -2.57 -3.27
N GLN A 44 -7.63 -3.85 -3.17
CA GLN A 44 -7.69 -4.57 -1.89
C GLN A 44 -6.30 -4.69 -1.24
N LEU A 45 -5.25 -4.88 -2.04
CA LEU A 45 -3.88 -4.89 -1.54
C LEU A 45 -3.48 -3.53 -0.96
N VAL A 46 -3.81 -2.42 -1.65
CA VAL A 46 -3.56 -1.06 -1.15
C VAL A 46 -4.29 -0.84 0.19
N ASP A 47 -5.56 -1.26 0.28
CA ASP A 47 -6.34 -1.14 1.52
C ASP A 47 -5.73 -1.97 2.67
N GLN A 48 -5.21 -3.16 2.40
CA GLN A 48 -4.53 -4.00 3.40
C GLN A 48 -3.28 -3.31 3.94
N LEU A 49 -2.42 -2.81 3.05
CA LEU A 49 -1.18 -2.13 3.44
C LEU A 49 -1.46 -0.84 4.24
N LEU A 50 -2.50 -0.09 3.86
CA LEU A 50 -2.94 1.09 4.61
C LEU A 50 -3.43 0.73 6.02
N ASN A 51 -4.19 -0.36 6.16
CA ASN A 51 -4.64 -0.82 7.47
C ASN A 51 -3.49 -1.31 8.35
N GLU A 52 -2.45 -1.92 7.78
CA GLU A 52 -1.23 -2.29 8.51
C GLU A 52 -0.45 -1.07 9.03
N GLU A 53 -0.39 0.03 8.28
CA GLU A 53 0.18 1.31 8.77
C GLU A 53 -0.61 1.89 9.95
N ILE A 54 -1.94 1.90 9.86
CA ILE A 54 -2.81 2.49 10.89
C ILE A 54 -2.74 1.67 12.18
N THR A 55 -2.87 0.34 12.07
CA THR A 55 -2.80 -0.58 13.22
C THR A 55 -1.41 -0.62 13.87
N SER A 56 -0.35 -0.29 13.14
CA SER A 56 1.02 -0.15 13.67
C SER A 56 1.26 1.18 14.42
N THR A 57 0.22 2.00 14.57
CA THR A 57 0.27 3.31 15.23
C THR A 57 -0.49 3.35 16.57
N ASP A 58 -1.30 2.33 16.87
CA ASP A 58 -1.93 2.09 18.18
C ASP A 58 -1.05 1.21 19.09
#